data_AF-A0A248LL80-F1
#
_entry.id   AF-A0A248LL80-F1
#
_cell.length_a   1.000
_cell.length_b   1.000
_cell.length_c   1.000
_cell.angle_alpha   90.00
_cell.angle_beta   90.00
_cell.angle_gamma   90.00
#
_symmetry.space_group_name_H-M   'P 1'
#
loop_
_entity.id
_entity.type
_entity.pdbx_description
1 polymer ?
#
loop_
_entity_poly.entity_id
_entity_poly.type
_entity_poly.pdbx_seq_one_letter_code
_entity_poly.pdbx_strand_id
1 'polypeptide(L)'
;MSHAPACTPYQIAMDAGANASTANNTTTRRMQAAGSHYLPYSLYLDSGHTTIWGDGNNSSSLYPTNSTYANGTGVVQSYSIYGQITANQYVAPGSYSDTVTVTVTYS
;
A
#
# COMPACT_ATOMS: atom_id res chain seq x y z
N MET A 1 -38.23 -5.37 -16.38
CA MET A 1 -37.36 -5.66 -15.21
C MET A 1 -35.96 -5.17 -15.56
N SER A 2 -35.52 -4.03 -15.04
CA SER A 2 -34.15 -3.55 -15.27
C SER A 2 -33.22 -4.28 -14.30
N HIS A 3 -32.42 -5.20 -14.83
CA HIS A 3 -31.31 -5.80 -14.09
C HIS A 3 -30.21 -4.75 -14.05
N ALA A 4 -29.98 -4.12 -12.89
CA ALA A 4 -28.74 -3.39 -12.68
C ALA A 4 -27.59 -4.41 -12.73
N PRO A 5 -26.51 -4.18 -13.51
CA PRO A 5 -25.36 -5.06 -13.47
C PRO A 5 -24.84 -5.12 -12.02
N ALA A 6 -24.65 -6.33 -11.50
CA ALA A 6 -24.16 -6.51 -10.15
C ALA A 6 -22.78 -5.84 -10.02
N CYS A 7 -22.71 -4.74 -9.27
CA CYS A 7 -21.45 -4.14 -8.86
C CYS A 7 -20.75 -5.14 -7.96
N THR A 8 -19.67 -5.77 -8.43
CA THR A 8 -18.82 -6.65 -7.59
C THR A 8 -18.08 -5.76 -6.60
N PRO A 9 -18.38 -5.83 -5.29
CA PRO A 9 -17.66 -5.06 -4.29
C PRO A 9 -16.23 -5.60 -4.16
N TYR A 10 -15.26 -4.71 -3.93
CA TYR A 10 -13.88 -5.09 -3.67
C TYR A 10 -13.15 -4.14 -2.72
N GLN A 11 -12.04 -4.63 -2.20
CA GLN A 11 -11.06 -3.91 -1.39
C GLN A 11 -9.66 -4.11 -1.96
N ILE A 12 -8.76 -3.17 -1.68
CA ILE A 12 -7.37 -3.20 -2.13
C ILE A 12 -6.47 -2.99 -0.91
N ALA A 13 -5.64 -3.97 -0.61
CA ALA A 13 -4.66 -3.96 0.46
C ALA A 13 -3.24 -4.04 -0.10
N MET A 14 -2.26 -3.57 0.69
CA MET A 14 -0.84 -3.72 0.39
C MET A 14 -0.11 -4.35 1.56
N ASP A 15 0.79 -5.29 1.29
CA ASP A 15 1.62 -5.92 2.32
C ASP A 15 2.76 -5.01 2.81
N ALA A 16 3.57 -5.52 3.73
CA ALA A 16 4.68 -4.80 4.33
C ALA A 16 5.93 -4.72 3.44
N GLY A 17 5.87 -5.25 2.21
CA GLY A 17 7.03 -5.45 1.37
C GLY A 17 7.94 -6.59 1.85
N ALA A 18 8.91 -6.96 1.01
CA ALA A 18 9.83 -8.06 1.27
C ALA A 18 10.83 -7.75 2.40
N ASN A 19 11.05 -6.47 2.70
CA ASN A 19 12.17 -6.01 3.53
C ASN A 19 11.76 -5.27 4.81
N ALA A 20 10.48 -5.29 5.19
CA ALA A 20 9.97 -4.61 6.38
C ALA A 20 10.85 -4.81 7.63
N SER A 21 10.98 -3.78 8.47
CA SER A 21 11.71 -3.92 9.74
C SER A 21 11.00 -4.85 10.72
N THR A 22 9.66 -4.88 10.66
CA THR A 22 8.83 -5.82 11.40
C THR A 22 7.96 -6.57 10.40
N ALA A 23 8.08 -7.89 10.37
CA ALA A 23 7.32 -8.73 9.43
C ALA A 23 5.82 -8.43 9.54
N ASN A 24 5.15 -8.33 8.39
CA ASN A 24 3.71 -8.01 8.27
C ASN A 24 3.28 -6.66 8.87
N ASN A 25 4.22 -5.75 9.16
CA ASN A 25 3.88 -4.40 9.59
C ASN A 25 4.15 -3.37 8.48
N THR A 26 3.06 -2.98 7.81
CA THR A 26 3.03 -2.04 6.67
C THR A 26 3.55 -0.64 7.00
N THR A 27 3.63 -0.27 8.28
CA THR A 27 4.22 1.00 8.74
C THR A 27 5.74 0.96 8.86
N THR A 28 6.36 -0.20 8.68
CA THR A 28 7.81 -0.41 8.83
C THR A 28 8.51 -0.80 7.52
N ARG A 29 7.88 -0.46 6.39
CA ARG A 29 8.42 -0.66 5.04
C ARG A 29 9.79 0.01 4.91
N ARG A 30 10.70 -0.69 4.25
CA ARG A 30 12.04 -0.19 3.92
C ARG A 30 12.57 -0.95 2.71
N MET A 31 13.23 -0.26 1.81
CA MET A 31 13.94 -0.88 0.69
C MET A 31 15.29 -1.42 1.15
N GLN A 32 15.81 -2.44 0.49
CA GLN A 32 17.13 -3.00 0.75
C GLN A 32 18.09 -2.70 -0.40
N ALA A 33 19.34 -2.36 -0.07
CA ALA A 33 20.49 -2.37 -0.96
C ALA A 33 21.42 -3.54 -0.60
N ALA A 34 22.53 -3.72 -1.33
CA ALA A 34 23.50 -4.77 -1.05
C ALA A 34 23.91 -4.83 0.44
N GLY A 35 24.05 -6.05 0.98
CA GLY A 35 24.31 -6.25 2.41
C GLY A 35 23.11 -5.92 3.28
N SER A 36 23.36 -5.33 4.45
CA SER A 36 22.33 -4.99 5.45
C SER A 36 22.02 -3.48 5.47
N HIS A 37 22.00 -2.85 4.29
CA HIS A 37 21.66 -1.44 4.16
C HIS A 37 20.18 -1.30 3.79
N TYR A 38 19.46 -0.47 4.55
CA TYR A 38 18.03 -0.26 4.36
C TYR A 38 17.66 1.22 4.26
N LEU A 39 16.65 1.51 3.45
CA LEU A 39 16.07 2.84 3.25
C LEU A 39 14.56 2.81 3.53
N PRO A 40 14.12 3.20 4.73
CA PRO A 40 12.71 3.39 5.08
C PRO A 40 11.90 4.22 4.09
N TYR A 41 10.68 3.76 3.81
CA TYR A 41 9.70 4.47 3.00
C TYR A 41 8.28 4.15 3.48
N SER A 42 7.32 4.98 3.08
CA SER A 42 5.90 4.76 3.34
C SER A 42 5.09 4.93 2.06
N LEU A 43 3.97 4.22 1.96
CA LEU A 43 2.99 4.34 0.86
C LEU A 43 1.66 4.80 1.45
N TYR A 44 1.01 5.75 0.79
CA TYR A 44 -0.17 6.44 1.29
C TYR A 44 -1.32 6.40 0.29
N LEU A 45 -2.54 6.46 0.82
CA LEU A 45 -3.78 6.57 0.05
C LEU A 45 -4.03 7.98 -0.50
N ASP A 46 -3.40 8.98 0.11
CA ASP A 46 -3.64 10.39 -0.18
C ASP A 46 -2.34 11.16 -0.45
N SER A 47 -2.45 12.21 -1.25
CA SER A 47 -1.33 13.08 -1.62
C SER A 47 -0.77 13.91 -0.45
N GLY A 48 -1.52 14.02 0.65
CA GLY A 48 -1.06 14.65 1.89
C GLY A 48 -0.17 13.75 2.74
N HIS A 49 0.00 12.48 2.35
CA HIS A 49 0.73 11.47 3.12
C HIS A 49 0.17 11.29 4.55
N THR A 50 -1.16 11.30 4.69
CA THR A 50 -1.83 11.21 6.00
C THR A 50 -2.23 9.79 6.38
N THR A 51 -2.67 8.98 5.41
CA THR A 51 -3.17 7.62 5.65
C THR A 51 -2.27 6.59 4.98
N ILE A 52 -1.51 5.82 5.78
CA ILE A 52 -0.66 4.74 5.27
C ILE A 52 -1.54 3.68 4.62
N TRP A 53 -1.26 3.35 3.37
CA TRP A 53 -1.92 2.26 2.66
C TRP A 53 -1.26 0.94 3.05
N GLY A 54 -2.00 0.09 3.75
CA GLY A 54 -1.58 -1.23 4.17
C GLY A 54 -2.73 -2.23 4.10
N ASP A 55 -2.87 -3.02 5.15
CA ASP A 55 -3.79 -4.16 5.26
C ASP A 55 -4.89 -3.92 6.31
N GLY A 56 -4.96 -2.72 6.88
CA GLY A 56 -5.89 -2.37 7.97
C GLY A 56 -5.36 -2.63 9.38
N ASN A 57 -4.14 -3.15 9.50
CA ASN A 57 -3.47 -3.40 10.78
C ASN A 57 -2.43 -2.31 11.09
N ASN A 58 -1.94 -2.27 12.34
CA ASN A 58 -0.83 -1.42 12.77
C ASN A 58 -0.99 0.08 12.41
N SER A 59 -2.21 0.61 12.50
CA SER A 59 -2.55 2.00 12.10
C SER A 59 -2.40 2.32 10.61
N SER A 60 -2.34 1.29 9.75
CA SER A 60 -2.52 1.43 8.30
C SER A 60 -3.98 1.19 7.91
N SER A 61 -4.35 1.60 6.70
CA SER A 61 -5.68 1.39 6.13
C SER A 61 -5.61 0.71 4.77
N LEU A 62 -6.63 -0.07 4.44
CA LEU A 62 -6.88 -0.56 3.08
C LEU A 62 -7.72 0.46 2.29
N TYR A 63 -7.81 0.28 0.98
CA TYR A 63 -8.75 1.04 0.15
C TYR A 63 -10.03 0.24 -0.09
N PRO A 64 -11.23 0.83 0.04
CA PRO A 64 -11.48 2.14 0.65
C PRO A 64 -11.27 2.14 2.16
N THR A 65 -11.08 3.32 2.74
CA THR A 65 -10.94 3.45 4.20
C THR A 65 -12.21 3.00 4.93
N ASN A 66 -12.07 2.57 6.19
CA ASN A 66 -13.16 2.13 7.08
C ASN A 66 -13.83 0.79 6.76
N SER A 67 -13.09 -0.19 6.20
CA SER A 67 -13.60 -1.55 5.93
C SER A 67 -14.87 -1.56 5.06
N THR A 68 -15.04 -0.55 4.21
CA THR A 68 -16.09 -0.51 3.19
C THR A 68 -15.60 -1.19 1.93
N TYR A 69 -16.48 -1.36 0.95
CA TYR A 69 -16.13 -1.88 -0.37
C TYR A 69 -16.29 -0.80 -1.43
N ALA A 70 -15.35 -0.73 -2.36
CA ALA A 70 -15.56 -0.04 -3.61
C ALA A 70 -16.37 -0.93 -4.54
N ASN A 71 -17.10 -0.34 -5.48
CA ASN A 71 -17.94 -1.08 -6.43
C ASN A 71 -17.28 -1.14 -7.80
N GLY A 72 -17.20 -2.35 -8.36
CA GLY A 72 -16.78 -2.55 -9.75
C GLY A 72 -17.80 -1.93 -10.69
N THR A 73 -17.35 -1.05 -11.58
CA THR A 73 -18.23 -0.29 -12.49
C THR A 73 -18.28 -0.87 -13.91
N GLY A 74 -17.50 -1.91 -14.20
CA GLY A 74 -17.36 -2.46 -15.56
C GLY A 74 -16.47 -1.61 -16.49
N VAL A 75 -15.84 -0.55 -15.97
CA VAL A 75 -14.81 0.25 -16.67
C VAL A 75 -13.52 0.29 -15.86
N VAL A 76 -12.42 0.78 -16.46
CA VAL A 76 -11.12 0.90 -15.81
C VAL A 76 -11.20 1.83 -14.60
N GLN A 77 -10.73 1.36 -13.44
CA GLN A 77 -10.62 2.13 -12.21
C GLN A 77 -9.15 2.32 -11.86
N SER A 78 -8.72 3.58 -11.77
CA SER A 78 -7.32 3.94 -11.50
C SER A 78 -7.13 4.32 -10.03
N TYR A 79 -6.05 3.85 -9.42
CA TYR A 79 -5.64 4.18 -8.05
C TYR A 79 -4.23 4.73 -8.04
N SER A 80 -4.05 5.88 -7.37
CA SER A 80 -2.73 6.48 -7.16
C SER A 80 -2.13 5.98 -5.85
N ILE A 81 -0.85 5.59 -5.90
CA ILE A 81 -0.06 5.27 -4.72
C ILE A 81 0.87 6.45 -4.47
N TYR A 82 0.80 7.04 -3.28
CA TYR A 82 1.65 8.17 -2.91
C TYR A 82 2.81 7.65 -2.05
N GLY A 83 4.01 7.60 -2.62
CA GLY A 83 5.22 7.15 -1.91
C GLY A 83 5.97 8.30 -1.25
N GLN A 84 6.49 8.07 -0.04
CA GLN A 84 7.34 9.03 0.66
C GLN A 84 8.60 8.37 1.21
N ILE A 85 9.73 9.04 1.01
CA ILE A 85 10.97 8.80 1.75
C ILE A 85 11.20 10.07 2.59
N THR A 86 11.25 9.94 3.91
CA THR A 86 11.48 11.09 4.79
C THR A 86 12.90 11.62 4.60
N ALA A 87 13.07 12.94 4.71
CA ALA A 87 14.37 13.59 4.56
C ALA A 87 15.34 13.20 5.68
N ASN A 88 16.63 13.43 5.45
CA ASN A 88 17.72 13.25 6.41
C ASN A 88 17.94 11.79 6.87
N GLN A 89 17.63 10.81 6.02
CA GLN A 89 18.03 9.43 6.26
C GLN A 89 19.53 9.25 5.96
N TYR A 90 20.26 8.74 6.94
CA TYR A 90 21.69 8.44 6.80
C TYR A 90 21.86 6.98 6.36
N VAL A 91 21.98 6.76 5.05
CA VAL A 91 22.12 5.43 4.44
C VAL A 91 23.30 5.42 3.46
N ALA A 92 23.83 4.23 3.17
CA ALA A 92 24.90 4.07 2.20
C ALA A 92 24.44 4.48 0.78
N PRO A 93 25.33 5.01 -0.06
CA PRO A 93 24.98 5.25 -1.47
C PRO A 93 24.78 3.90 -2.18
N GLY A 94 23.72 3.81 -2.98
CA GLY A 94 23.43 2.60 -3.75
C GLY A 94 22.00 2.57 -4.27
N SER A 95 21.70 1.53 -5.05
CA SER A 95 20.34 1.23 -5.50
C SER A 95 19.59 0.46 -4.41
N TYR A 96 18.45 1.00 -3.99
CA TYR A 96 17.56 0.40 -3.01
C TYR A 96 16.30 -0.09 -3.70
N SER A 97 15.87 -1.31 -3.41
CA SER A 97 14.64 -1.89 -3.96
C SER A 97 13.82 -2.60 -2.90
N ASP A 98 12.51 -2.63 -3.07
CA ASP A 98 11.58 -3.46 -2.33
C ASP A 98 10.49 -3.98 -3.28
N THR A 99 9.85 -5.08 -2.90
CA THR A 99 8.69 -5.63 -3.61
C THR A 99 7.50 -5.62 -2.68
N VAL A 100 6.46 -4.87 -3.02
CA VAL A 100 5.19 -4.79 -2.27
C VAL A 100 4.09 -5.51 -3.04
N THR A 101 3.40 -6.42 -2.37
CA THR A 101 2.25 -7.13 -2.97
C THR A 101 0.98 -6.32 -2.79
N VAL A 102 0.24 -6.12 -3.87
CA VAL A 102 -1.11 -5.55 -3.86
C VAL A 102 -2.12 -6.68 -3.94
N THR A 103 -3.03 -6.76 -2.98
CA THR A 103 -4.10 -7.76 -2.94
C THR A 103 -5.44 -7.10 -3.19
N VAL A 104 -6.17 -7.58 -4.20
CA VAL A 104 -7.56 -7.17 -4.45
C VAL A 104 -8.49 -8.30 -4.00
N THR A 105 -9.36 -8.01 -3.06
CA THR A 105 -10.33 -8.96 -2.51
C THR A 105 -11.73 -8.59 -2.97
N TYR A 106 -12.42 -9.51 -3.63
CA TYR A 106 -13.81 -9.35 -4.09
C TYR A 106 -14.79 -9.98 -3.10
N SER A 107 -16.02 -9.49 -3.03
CA SER A 107 -17.09 -10.00 -2.15
C SER A 107 -18.42 -10.15 -2.86
#